data_AF-A0A151NI55-F1
#
_entry.id   AF-A0A151NI55-F1
#
_cell.length_a   1.000
_cell.length_b   1.000
_cell.length_c   1.000
_cell.angle_alpha   90.00
_cell.angle_beta   90.00
_cell.angle_gamma   90.00
#
_symmetry.space_group_name_H-M   'P 1'
#
loop_
_entity.id
_entity.type
_entity.pdbx_description
1 polymer ?
#
loop_
_entity_poly.entity_id
_entity_poly.type
_entity_poly.pdbx_seq_one_letter_code
_entity_poly.pdbx_strand_id
1 'polypeptide(L)'
;MGTERQEPKKEQKTFTVEEAVETIGFGRFHIALFLIMGSTGVAEAMEIMLIAVVSPLIRCEWQLQDWQVALVTTMVFFGYMIFSILLGLLADRYGRWKILLISFLWGAYFSLLTSFSPSYIWFVFLRAMVGCGVSGHAQGLIIKTEFLPTKYRGYMLPLSQVFWLAGSLLIIGLASVVNPTIGWRWLIRIASIPGVILIIVFKFIPESARFNVSIGNNKAAIETLERIARINRSVMPEGILVESVNERRGRFKDLMHPKYLRTTLQIWIIWLGIAFAYYGVILASAELLERDLICGSQTSVTEEFGDHSQESQSPCHCRLFAPSDYQTMIISTIGEIALNPLNIVGINFLGRRLSLSITMGCTALFFLLLNVCTTSAGLIGFLFMLRALVSANFNTIYIYTAEVYPTTMRALGMGTSGSLCRIGAMVAPFIAQVLMSASFLGALCLFSGVCIVCAISAFTLPIETKGRALQQNK
;
A
#
# COMPACT_ATOMS: atom_id res chain seq x y z
N MET A 1 -59.42 48.59 1.38
CA MET A 1 -58.81 47.42 0.70
C MET A 1 -57.40 47.29 1.23
N GLY A 2 -57.17 46.32 2.11
CA GLY A 2 -55.87 46.08 2.72
C GLY A 2 -54.89 45.55 1.68
N THR A 3 -53.70 46.13 1.65
CA THR A 3 -52.54 45.64 0.92
C THR A 3 -52.08 44.33 1.56
N GLU A 4 -52.40 43.20 0.94
CA GLU A 4 -51.77 41.92 1.27
C GLU A 4 -50.26 42.02 1.03
N ARG A 5 -49.50 42.15 2.12
CA ARG A 5 -48.07 41.85 2.12
C ARG A 5 -47.93 40.38 1.73
N GLN A 6 -47.46 40.12 0.52
CA GLN A 6 -46.88 38.81 0.18
C GLN A 6 -45.73 38.55 1.16
N GLU A 7 -45.92 37.60 2.07
CA GLU A 7 -44.84 37.06 2.87
C GLU A 7 -43.76 36.50 1.92
N PRO A 8 -42.48 36.85 2.10
CA PRO A 8 -41.43 36.21 1.34
C PRO A 8 -41.45 34.71 1.66
N LYS A 9 -41.64 33.86 0.64
CA LYS A 9 -41.44 32.41 0.77
C LYS A 9 -40.09 32.20 1.46
N LYS A 10 -40.09 31.68 2.69
CA LYS A 10 -38.87 31.24 3.38
C LYS A 10 -38.19 30.23 2.44
N GLU A 11 -37.11 30.64 1.77
CA GLU A 11 -36.23 29.71 1.08
C GLU A 11 -35.83 28.66 2.13
N GLN A 12 -36.24 27.42 1.92
CA GLN A 12 -35.82 26.32 2.79
C GLN A 12 -34.30 26.26 2.71
N LYS A 13 -33.63 26.50 3.84
CA LYS A 13 -32.18 26.31 3.94
C LYS A 13 -31.88 24.89 3.47
N THR A 14 -30.90 24.73 2.59
CA THR A 14 -30.41 23.42 2.13
C THR A 14 -28.96 23.29 2.52
N PHE A 15 -28.51 22.08 2.83
CA PHE A 15 -27.10 21.80 3.08
C PHE A 15 -26.65 20.53 2.35
N THR A 16 -25.37 20.46 2.04
CA THR A 16 -24.75 19.26 1.44
C THR A 16 -24.12 18.36 2.50
N VAL A 17 -23.81 17.10 2.13
CA VAL A 17 -23.06 16.18 3.02
C VAL A 17 -21.71 16.78 3.41
N GLU A 18 -21.05 17.50 2.50
CA GLU A 18 -19.76 18.13 2.79
C GLU A 18 -19.89 19.26 3.81
N GLU A 19 -20.88 20.15 3.65
CA GLU A 19 -21.17 21.20 4.63
C GLU A 19 -21.52 20.63 6.01
N ALA A 20 -22.27 19.52 6.06
CA ALA A 20 -22.57 18.85 7.32
C ALA A 20 -21.30 18.31 8.00
N VAL A 21 -20.42 17.65 7.26
CA VAL A 21 -19.15 17.13 7.80
C VAL A 21 -18.23 18.26 8.27
N GLU A 22 -18.15 19.37 7.53
CA GLU A 22 -17.37 20.55 7.92
C GLU A 22 -17.95 21.22 9.19
N THR A 23 -19.28 21.36 9.27
CA THR A 23 -19.97 21.96 10.42
C THR A 23 -19.83 21.11 11.68
N ILE A 24 -19.97 19.79 11.55
CA ILE A 24 -19.77 18.84 12.66
C ILE A 24 -18.33 18.94 13.18
N GLY A 25 -17.36 19.12 12.28
CA GLY A 25 -15.95 19.29 12.61
C GLY A 25 -15.25 17.99 13.06
N PHE A 26 -13.94 18.10 13.29
CA PHE A 26 -13.12 16.97 13.75
C PHE A 26 -13.37 16.68 15.24
N GLY A 27 -13.50 15.42 15.61
CA GLY A 27 -13.90 15.03 16.96
C GLY A 27 -13.61 13.57 17.29
N ARG A 28 -14.21 13.07 18.38
CA ARG A 28 -13.96 11.71 18.90
C ARG A 28 -14.29 10.61 17.90
N PHE A 29 -15.35 10.78 17.12
CA PHE A 29 -15.71 9.83 16.05
C PHE A 29 -14.59 9.72 15.02
N HIS A 30 -14.02 10.86 14.60
CA HIS A 30 -12.97 10.90 13.58
C HIS A 30 -11.66 10.27 14.07
N ILE A 31 -11.32 10.44 15.34
CA ILE A 31 -10.15 9.77 15.95
C ILE A 31 -10.39 8.25 16.00
N ALA A 32 -11.57 7.80 16.45
CA ALA A 32 -11.90 6.38 16.48
C ALA A 32 -11.90 5.77 15.06
N LEU A 33 -12.50 6.46 14.10
CA LEU A 33 -12.49 6.06 12.69
C LEU A 33 -11.07 5.97 12.14
N PHE A 34 -10.21 6.96 12.46
CA PHE A 34 -8.82 6.98 12.05
C PHE A 34 -8.04 5.79 12.60
N LEU A 35 -8.24 5.43 13.87
CA LEU A 35 -7.59 4.27 14.48
C LEU A 35 -8.09 2.96 13.86
N ILE A 36 -9.41 2.77 13.75
CA ILE A 36 -10.00 1.51 13.26
C ILE A 36 -9.68 1.31 11.76
N MET A 37 -9.89 2.33 10.92
CA MET A 37 -9.56 2.28 9.49
C MET A 37 -8.04 2.39 9.25
N GLY A 38 -7.27 2.86 10.23
CA GLY A 38 -5.82 2.79 10.22
C GLY A 38 -5.33 1.37 10.43
N SER A 39 -5.92 0.66 11.40
CA SER A 39 -5.62 -0.74 11.69
C SER A 39 -5.90 -1.69 10.52
N THR A 40 -6.78 -1.34 9.57
CA THR A 40 -6.91 -2.12 8.33
C THR A 40 -5.63 -2.12 7.49
N GLY A 41 -4.88 -1.00 7.52
CA GLY A 41 -3.56 -0.89 6.91
C GLY A 41 -2.50 -1.74 7.61
N VAL A 42 -2.61 -1.94 8.93
CA VAL A 42 -1.75 -2.88 9.68
C VAL A 42 -1.99 -4.30 9.16
N ALA A 43 -3.25 -4.73 9.08
CA ALA A 43 -3.60 -6.07 8.60
C ALA A 43 -3.22 -6.29 7.12
N GLU A 44 -3.41 -5.28 6.26
CA GLU A 44 -2.97 -5.32 4.87
C GLU A 44 -1.46 -5.48 4.76
N ALA A 45 -0.68 -4.67 5.49
CA ALA A 45 0.77 -4.74 5.48
C ALA A 45 1.28 -6.10 5.98
N MET A 46 0.70 -6.63 7.06
CA MET A 46 1.06 -7.96 7.56
C MET A 46 0.88 -9.05 6.50
N GLU A 47 -0.27 -9.07 5.81
CA GLU A 47 -0.54 -10.10 4.80
C GLU A 47 0.38 -9.99 3.57
N ILE A 48 0.70 -8.77 3.14
CA ILE A 48 1.59 -8.55 1.98
C ILE A 48 3.05 -8.86 2.35
N MET A 49 3.51 -8.44 3.53
CA MET A 49 4.90 -8.62 3.97
C MET A 49 5.19 -10.03 4.51
N LEU A 50 4.16 -10.81 4.85
CA LEU A 50 4.29 -12.19 5.33
C LEU A 50 5.19 -13.05 4.43
N ILE A 51 5.08 -12.91 3.11
CA ILE A 51 5.85 -13.77 2.18
C ILE A 51 7.35 -13.51 2.31
N ALA A 52 7.79 -12.27 2.57
CA ALA A 52 9.22 -11.96 2.72
C ALA A 52 9.86 -12.74 3.88
N VAL A 53 9.11 -12.99 4.97
CA VAL A 53 9.60 -13.75 6.14
C VAL A 53 9.32 -15.25 6.08
N VAL A 54 8.38 -15.68 5.22
CA VAL A 54 8.01 -17.10 5.04
C VAL A 54 8.76 -17.76 3.87
N SER A 55 9.22 -16.99 2.87
CA SER A 55 9.90 -17.48 1.67
C SER A 55 11.02 -18.51 1.92
N PRO A 56 12.01 -18.27 2.81
CA PRO A 56 13.07 -19.27 3.05
C PRO A 56 12.53 -20.56 3.68
N LEU A 57 11.50 -20.47 4.52
CA LEU A 57 10.92 -21.62 5.23
C LEU A 57 10.20 -22.56 4.26
N ILE A 58 9.42 -22.01 3.32
CA ILE A 58 8.72 -22.81 2.31
C ILE A 58 9.69 -23.35 1.25
N ARG A 59 10.79 -22.64 0.96
CA ARG A 59 11.86 -23.11 0.09
C ARG A 59 12.50 -24.38 0.65
N CYS A 60 12.81 -24.38 1.94
CA CYS A 60 13.37 -25.53 2.65
C CYS A 60 12.39 -26.71 2.77
N GLU A 61 11.13 -26.45 3.15
CA GLU A 61 10.12 -27.51 3.35
C GLU A 61 9.83 -28.29 2.05
N TRP A 62 9.66 -27.57 0.94
CA TRP A 62 9.23 -28.17 -0.33
C TRP A 62 10.33 -28.22 -1.39
N GLN A 63 11.58 -27.91 -1.03
CA GLN A 63 12.75 -27.91 -1.93
C GLN A 63 12.46 -27.16 -3.24
N LEU A 64 12.01 -25.92 -3.09
CA LEU A 64 11.52 -25.10 -4.20
C LEU A 64 12.65 -24.43 -4.98
N GLN A 65 12.46 -24.30 -6.29
CA GLN A 65 13.29 -23.46 -7.15
C GLN A 65 12.92 -21.97 -6.99
N ASP A 66 13.86 -21.08 -7.32
CA ASP A 66 13.67 -19.63 -7.15
C ASP A 66 12.42 -19.08 -7.84
N TRP A 67 12.09 -19.56 -9.04
CA TRP A 67 10.90 -19.12 -9.76
C TRP A 67 9.59 -19.58 -9.09
N GLN A 68 9.62 -20.68 -8.34
CA GLN A 68 8.46 -21.15 -7.58
C GLN A 68 8.21 -20.22 -6.38
N VAL A 69 9.26 -19.80 -5.68
CA VAL A 69 9.13 -18.81 -4.59
C VAL A 69 8.62 -17.47 -5.13
N ALA A 70 9.16 -17.01 -6.26
CA ALA A 70 8.69 -15.80 -6.95
C ALA A 70 7.23 -15.89 -7.36
N LEU A 71 6.80 -17.04 -7.88
CA LEU A 71 5.43 -17.28 -8.34
C LEU A 71 4.40 -17.07 -7.23
N VAL A 72 4.68 -17.50 -5.99
CA VAL A 72 3.79 -17.29 -4.84
C VAL A 72 3.48 -15.80 -4.69
N THR A 73 4.52 -14.96 -4.63
CA THR A 73 4.39 -13.52 -4.42
C THR A 73 3.66 -12.85 -5.59
N THR A 74 4.03 -13.21 -6.82
CA THR A 74 3.37 -12.68 -8.02
C THR A 74 1.89 -13.05 -8.08
N MET A 75 1.52 -14.27 -7.66
CA MET A 75 0.12 -14.72 -7.66
C MET A 75 -0.74 -13.99 -6.64
N VAL A 76 -0.17 -13.57 -5.49
CA VAL A 76 -0.88 -12.68 -4.54
C VAL A 76 -1.19 -11.33 -5.18
N PHE A 77 -0.21 -10.71 -5.84
CA PHE A 77 -0.44 -9.42 -6.51
C PHE A 77 -1.37 -9.55 -7.72
N PHE A 78 -1.34 -10.67 -8.42
CA PHE A 78 -2.28 -10.97 -9.51
C PHE A 78 -3.73 -11.06 -9.00
N GLY A 79 -3.96 -11.83 -7.94
CA GLY A 79 -5.26 -11.90 -7.26
C GLY A 79 -5.73 -10.53 -6.78
N TYR A 80 -4.81 -9.75 -6.18
CA TYR A 80 -5.08 -8.37 -5.77
C TYR A 80 -5.54 -7.51 -6.97
N MET A 81 -4.81 -7.53 -8.07
CA MET A 81 -5.10 -6.70 -9.24
C MET A 81 -6.49 -6.97 -9.82
N ILE A 82 -6.82 -8.24 -10.07
CA ILE A 82 -8.11 -8.63 -10.65
C ILE A 82 -9.27 -8.24 -9.73
N PHE A 83 -9.15 -8.59 -8.44
CA PHE A 83 -10.23 -8.34 -7.49
C PHE A 83 -10.33 -6.87 -7.07
N SER A 84 -9.27 -6.08 -7.18
CA SER A 84 -9.33 -4.64 -6.88
C SER A 84 -10.34 -3.91 -7.77
N ILE A 85 -10.40 -4.28 -9.06
CA ILE A 85 -11.37 -3.72 -10.01
C ILE A 85 -12.77 -4.21 -9.68
N LEU A 86 -12.92 -5.51 -9.45
CA LEU A 86 -14.21 -6.14 -9.14
C LEU A 86 -14.80 -5.58 -7.85
N LEU A 87 -14.08 -5.67 -6.73
CA LEU A 87 -14.52 -5.17 -5.43
C LEU A 87 -14.69 -3.66 -5.43
N GLY A 88 -13.90 -2.90 -6.21
CA GLY A 88 -14.12 -1.47 -6.40
C GLY A 88 -15.48 -1.16 -7.05
N LEU A 89 -15.83 -1.87 -8.12
CA LEU A 89 -17.14 -1.73 -8.78
C LEU A 89 -18.29 -2.20 -7.89
N LEU A 90 -18.11 -3.29 -7.14
CA LEU A 90 -19.11 -3.75 -6.18
C LEU A 90 -19.28 -2.77 -5.01
N ALA A 91 -18.21 -2.12 -4.55
CA ALA A 91 -18.24 -1.17 -3.44
C ALA A 91 -19.07 0.07 -3.81
N ASP A 92 -18.90 0.56 -5.04
CA ASP A 92 -19.70 1.67 -5.55
C ASP A 92 -21.19 1.31 -5.73
N ARG A 93 -21.54 0.02 -5.92
CA ARG A 93 -22.95 -0.44 -6.08
C ARG A 93 -23.63 -0.82 -4.77
N TYR A 94 -22.96 -1.59 -3.91
CA TYR A 94 -23.58 -2.23 -2.74
C TYR A 94 -23.24 -1.54 -1.41
N GLY A 95 -22.21 -0.69 -1.39
CA GLY A 95 -21.74 0.03 -0.22
C GLY A 95 -20.29 -0.30 0.10
N ARG A 96 -19.50 0.72 0.42
CA ARG A 96 -18.07 0.57 0.69
C ARG A 96 -17.83 -0.24 1.97
N TRP A 97 -18.61 0.00 3.01
CA TRP A 97 -18.47 -0.70 4.28
C TRP A 97 -18.77 -2.20 4.15
N LYS A 98 -19.83 -2.57 3.43
CA LYS A 98 -20.19 -3.99 3.22
C LYS A 98 -19.11 -4.75 2.47
N ILE A 99 -18.56 -4.13 1.41
CA ILE A 99 -17.49 -4.76 0.63
C ILE A 99 -16.21 -4.88 1.44
N LEU A 100 -15.87 -3.87 2.26
CA LEU A 100 -14.75 -3.96 3.18
C LEU A 100 -14.92 -5.12 4.19
N LEU A 101 -16.11 -5.28 4.76
CA LEU A 101 -16.40 -6.39 5.68
C LEU A 101 -16.26 -7.76 4.99
N ILE A 102 -16.84 -7.91 3.79
CA ILE A 102 -16.75 -9.15 3.00
C ILE A 102 -15.29 -9.45 2.65
N SER A 103 -14.51 -8.44 2.27
CA SER A 103 -13.12 -8.63 1.88
C SER A 103 -12.24 -9.08 3.05
N PHE A 104 -12.49 -8.55 4.26
CA PHE A 104 -11.81 -9.00 5.48
C PHE A 104 -12.21 -10.42 5.88
N LEU A 105 -13.49 -10.77 5.78
CA LEU A 105 -13.97 -12.14 6.03
C LEU A 105 -13.32 -13.13 5.06
N TRP A 106 -13.28 -12.78 3.77
CA TRP A 106 -12.63 -13.57 2.73
C TRP A 106 -11.12 -13.72 3.00
N GLY A 107 -10.42 -12.60 3.23
CA GLY A 107 -8.98 -12.58 3.50
C GLY A 107 -8.61 -13.41 4.73
N ALA A 108 -9.32 -13.24 5.85
CA ALA A 108 -9.08 -13.99 7.08
C ALA A 108 -9.32 -15.50 6.91
N TYR A 109 -10.39 -15.88 6.20
CA TYR A 109 -10.70 -17.29 5.91
C TYR A 109 -9.59 -17.96 5.09
N PHE A 110 -9.20 -17.37 3.96
CA PHE A 110 -8.17 -17.95 3.10
C PHE A 110 -6.76 -17.85 3.72
N SER A 111 -6.48 -16.82 4.53
CA SER A 111 -5.22 -16.71 5.27
C SER A 111 -5.09 -17.84 6.30
N LEU A 112 -6.14 -18.09 7.09
CA LEU A 112 -6.16 -19.21 8.03
C LEU A 112 -6.04 -20.55 7.31
N LEU A 113 -6.77 -20.74 6.20
CA LEU A 113 -6.73 -21.96 5.40
C LEU A 113 -5.34 -22.22 4.79
N THR A 114 -4.59 -21.15 4.46
CA THR A 114 -3.20 -21.25 4.00
C THR A 114 -2.30 -21.97 5.02
N SER A 115 -2.54 -21.80 6.33
CA SER A 115 -1.74 -22.49 7.35
C SER A 115 -1.90 -24.01 7.34
N PHE A 116 -2.93 -24.53 6.68
CA PHE A 116 -3.22 -25.97 6.52
C PHE A 116 -2.83 -26.49 5.14
N SER A 117 -2.13 -25.71 4.32
CA SER A 117 -1.77 -26.13 2.96
C SER A 117 -0.90 -27.39 2.98
N PRO A 118 -1.35 -28.52 2.37
CA PRO A 118 -0.58 -29.77 2.36
C PRO A 118 0.50 -29.78 1.29
N SER A 119 0.37 -28.95 0.25
CA SER A 119 1.30 -28.90 -0.88
C SER A 119 1.51 -27.46 -1.36
N TYR A 120 2.61 -27.27 -2.09
CA TYR A 120 2.97 -25.99 -2.70
C TYR A 120 1.88 -25.41 -3.61
N ILE A 121 1.23 -26.23 -4.44
CA ILE A 121 0.17 -25.77 -5.36
C ILE A 121 -1.03 -25.22 -4.57
N TRP A 122 -1.44 -25.93 -3.51
CA TRP A 122 -2.49 -25.45 -2.61
C TRP A 122 -2.08 -24.14 -1.94
N PHE A 123 -0.82 -24.03 -1.49
CA PHE A 123 -0.30 -22.80 -0.90
C PHE A 123 -0.37 -21.61 -1.87
N VAL A 124 0.09 -21.76 -3.11
CA VAL A 124 0.02 -20.72 -4.15
C VAL A 124 -1.43 -20.29 -4.40
N PHE A 125 -2.34 -21.25 -4.56
CA PHE A 125 -3.76 -20.97 -4.80
C PHE A 125 -4.39 -20.20 -3.64
N LEU A 126 -4.17 -20.66 -2.40
CA LEU A 126 -4.73 -20.02 -1.20
C LEU A 126 -4.15 -18.61 -1.00
N ARG A 127 -2.85 -18.41 -1.25
CA ARG A 127 -2.21 -17.09 -1.22
C ARG A 127 -2.76 -16.15 -2.30
N ALA A 128 -3.04 -16.65 -3.50
CA ALA A 128 -3.73 -15.86 -4.53
C ALA A 128 -5.11 -15.39 -4.06
N MET A 129 -5.88 -16.27 -3.39
CA MET A 129 -7.18 -15.92 -2.81
C MET A 129 -7.09 -14.94 -1.64
N VAL A 130 -6.01 -15.00 -0.84
CA VAL A 130 -5.72 -13.96 0.15
C VAL A 130 -5.51 -12.61 -0.54
N GLY A 131 -4.73 -12.57 -1.63
CA GLY A 131 -4.55 -11.36 -2.45
C GLY A 131 -5.88 -10.77 -2.92
N CYS A 132 -6.83 -11.62 -3.33
CA CYS A 132 -8.18 -11.21 -3.70
C CYS A 132 -8.91 -10.50 -2.54
N GLY A 133 -8.83 -11.04 -1.32
CA GLY A 133 -9.44 -10.43 -0.12
C GLY A 133 -8.78 -9.11 0.28
N VAL A 134 -7.45 -9.08 0.26
CA VAL A 134 -6.67 -7.88 0.63
C VAL A 134 -6.98 -6.70 -0.30
N SER A 135 -7.33 -6.95 -1.57
CA SER A 135 -7.70 -5.89 -2.52
C SER A 135 -8.88 -5.00 -2.07
N GLY A 136 -9.79 -5.53 -1.25
CA GLY A 136 -10.92 -4.77 -0.70
C GLY A 136 -10.53 -3.82 0.44
N HIS A 137 -9.34 -3.96 1.03
CA HIS A 137 -8.86 -3.13 2.13
C HIS A 137 -8.68 -1.66 1.72
N ALA A 138 -8.40 -1.42 0.43
CA ALA A 138 -8.35 -0.09 -0.17
C ALA A 138 -9.65 0.72 0.05
N GLN A 139 -10.81 0.07 0.23
CA GLN A 139 -12.06 0.75 0.56
C GLN A 139 -12.04 1.43 1.93
N GLY A 140 -11.27 0.91 2.89
CA GLY A 140 -11.11 1.54 4.21
C GLY A 140 -10.45 2.92 4.13
N LEU A 141 -9.48 3.09 3.22
CA LEU A 141 -8.87 4.39 2.95
C LEU A 141 -9.90 5.39 2.39
N ILE A 142 -10.80 4.95 1.53
CA ILE A 142 -11.83 5.79 0.92
C ILE A 142 -12.90 6.18 1.93
N ILE A 143 -13.38 5.23 2.74
CA ILE A 143 -14.34 5.51 3.82
C ILE A 143 -13.77 6.58 4.75
N LYS A 144 -12.49 6.46 5.13
CA LYS A 144 -11.80 7.44 5.97
C LYS A 144 -11.80 8.85 5.35
N THR A 145 -11.57 8.98 4.04
CA THR A 145 -11.57 10.30 3.39
C THR A 145 -12.96 10.90 3.23
N GLU A 146 -14.00 10.07 3.07
CA GLU A 146 -15.39 10.52 2.95
C GLU A 146 -15.93 11.12 4.26
N PHE A 147 -15.52 10.59 5.42
CA PHE A 147 -15.91 11.11 6.73
C PHE A 147 -15.03 12.25 7.24
N LEU A 148 -13.79 12.39 6.77
CA LEU A 148 -12.88 13.43 7.26
C LEU A 148 -13.23 14.82 6.67
N PRO A 149 -13.23 15.90 7.48
CA PRO A 149 -13.29 17.27 6.99
C PRO A 149 -12.06 17.63 6.14
N THR A 150 -12.25 18.47 5.13
CA THR A 150 -11.27 18.83 4.10
C THR A 150 -9.98 19.40 4.69
N LYS A 151 -10.09 20.21 5.74
CA LYS A 151 -8.95 20.81 6.46
C LYS A 151 -7.99 19.76 7.05
N TYR A 152 -8.50 18.60 7.48
CA TYR A 152 -7.72 17.56 8.16
C TYR A 152 -7.29 16.42 7.24
N ARG A 153 -7.93 16.26 6.05
CA ARG A 153 -7.58 15.21 5.07
C ARG A 153 -6.09 15.23 4.71
N GLY A 154 -5.51 16.42 4.51
CA GLY A 154 -4.11 16.58 4.11
C GLY A 154 -3.08 16.09 5.12
N TYR A 155 -3.41 16.09 6.42
CA TYR A 155 -2.53 15.62 7.49
C TYR A 155 -2.77 14.14 7.84
N MET A 156 -4.04 13.72 7.89
CA MET A 156 -4.43 12.37 8.28
C MET A 156 -4.06 11.32 7.24
N LEU A 157 -4.10 11.65 5.95
CA LEU A 157 -3.75 10.69 4.90
C LEU A 157 -2.29 10.24 4.97
N PRO A 158 -1.28 11.14 5.00
CA PRO A 158 0.12 10.74 5.20
C PRO A 158 0.35 10.06 6.55
N LEU A 159 -0.31 10.50 7.62
CA LEU A 159 -0.20 9.86 8.95
C LEU A 159 -0.63 8.38 8.92
N SER A 160 -1.45 8.00 7.95
CA SER A 160 -1.92 6.60 7.83
C SER A 160 -0.81 5.64 7.40
N GLN A 161 0.29 6.14 6.84
CA GLN A 161 1.48 5.32 6.53
C GLN A 161 2.13 4.73 7.79
N VAL A 162 1.92 5.36 8.96
CA VAL A 162 2.39 4.82 10.25
C VAL A 162 1.78 3.44 10.51
N PHE A 163 0.53 3.20 10.12
CA PHE A 163 -0.10 1.90 10.28
C PHE A 163 0.48 0.83 9.35
N TRP A 164 0.87 1.22 8.13
CA TRP A 164 1.56 0.31 7.22
C TRP A 164 2.91 -0.15 7.78
N LEU A 165 3.69 0.80 8.31
CA LEU A 165 4.94 0.47 9.01
C LEU A 165 4.67 -0.45 10.21
N ALA A 166 3.68 -0.09 11.04
CA ALA A 166 3.35 -0.87 12.23
C ALA A 166 3.02 -2.32 11.88
N GLY A 167 2.28 -2.57 10.79
CA GLY A 167 2.03 -3.92 10.29
C GLY A 167 3.28 -4.63 9.79
N SER A 168 4.13 -3.94 9.04
CA SER A 168 5.41 -4.48 8.55
C SER A 168 6.36 -4.88 9.69
N LEU A 169 6.51 -4.02 10.71
CA LEU A 169 7.31 -4.32 11.90
C LEU A 169 6.70 -5.42 12.75
N LEU A 170 5.37 -5.43 12.90
CA LEU A 170 4.67 -6.44 13.66
C LEU A 170 4.86 -7.83 13.06
N ILE A 171 4.76 -7.99 11.73
CA ILE A 171 4.96 -9.31 11.12
C ILE A 171 6.42 -9.79 11.19
N ILE A 172 7.40 -8.89 11.01
CA ILE A 172 8.82 -9.24 11.15
C ILE A 172 9.16 -9.61 12.60
N GLY A 173 8.63 -8.84 13.57
CA GLY A 173 8.81 -9.10 15.00
C GLY A 173 8.11 -10.39 15.47
N LEU A 174 6.93 -10.70 14.94
CA LEU A 174 6.28 -12.00 15.19
C LEU A 174 7.08 -13.13 14.56
N ALA A 175 7.58 -12.95 13.33
CA ALA A 175 8.37 -13.95 12.63
C ALA A 175 9.66 -14.30 13.38
N SER A 176 10.36 -13.32 13.98
CA SER A 176 11.61 -13.56 14.72
C SER A 176 11.44 -14.45 15.96
N VAL A 177 10.24 -14.48 16.56
CA VAL A 177 9.93 -15.31 17.72
C VAL A 177 9.26 -16.62 17.32
N VAL A 178 8.30 -16.55 16.40
CA VAL A 178 7.40 -17.67 16.06
C VAL A 178 8.06 -18.67 15.11
N ASN A 179 8.80 -18.21 14.09
CA ASN A 179 9.43 -19.10 13.13
C ASN A 179 10.44 -20.07 13.75
N PRO A 180 11.38 -19.64 14.61
CA PRO A 180 12.34 -20.56 15.22
C PRO A 180 11.73 -21.48 16.29
N THR A 181 10.56 -21.15 16.85
CA THR A 181 9.96 -21.90 17.96
C THR A 181 8.90 -22.91 17.51
N ILE A 182 7.90 -22.45 16.76
CA ILE A 182 6.71 -23.24 16.39
C ILE A 182 6.47 -23.28 14.87
N GLY A 183 7.27 -22.57 14.08
CA GLY A 183 7.28 -22.63 12.62
C GLY A 183 6.29 -21.70 11.91
N TRP A 184 6.45 -21.60 10.59
CA TRP A 184 5.73 -20.62 9.76
C TRP A 184 4.21 -20.82 9.72
N ARG A 185 3.72 -22.06 9.84
CA ARG A 185 2.27 -22.33 9.81
C ARG A 185 1.54 -21.62 10.96
N TRP A 186 2.15 -21.55 12.14
CA TRP A 186 1.62 -20.81 13.27
C TRP A 186 1.77 -19.30 13.11
N LEU A 187 2.84 -18.82 12.46
CA LEU A 187 2.98 -17.41 12.12
C LEU A 187 1.80 -16.93 11.27
N ILE A 188 1.38 -17.70 10.25
CA ILE A 188 0.21 -17.36 9.42
C ILE A 188 -1.06 -17.25 10.29
N ARG A 189 -1.30 -18.21 11.18
CA ARG A 189 -2.48 -18.21 12.07
C ARG A 189 -2.52 -16.97 12.96
N ILE A 190 -1.38 -16.63 13.58
CA ILE A 190 -1.25 -15.46 14.44
C ILE A 190 -1.41 -14.17 13.62
N ALA A 191 -0.86 -14.13 12.40
CA ALA A 191 -0.97 -12.99 11.51
C ALA A 191 -2.42 -12.70 11.06
N SER A 192 -3.30 -13.70 11.02
CA SER A 192 -4.72 -13.49 10.72
C SER A 192 -5.52 -12.87 11.87
N ILE A 193 -5.03 -12.92 13.13
CA ILE A 193 -5.77 -12.49 14.33
C ILE A 193 -6.20 -11.01 14.27
N PRO A 194 -5.31 -10.03 13.94
CA PRO A 194 -5.70 -8.63 13.82
C PRO A 194 -6.84 -8.41 12.81
N GLY A 195 -6.85 -9.16 11.70
CA GLY A 195 -7.93 -9.12 10.72
C GLY A 195 -9.28 -9.60 11.29
N VAL A 196 -9.25 -10.69 12.07
CA VAL A 196 -10.44 -11.23 12.76
C VAL A 196 -10.98 -10.26 13.81
N ILE A 197 -10.10 -9.61 14.57
CA ILE A 197 -10.50 -8.58 15.54
C ILE A 197 -11.19 -7.41 14.81
N LEU A 198 -10.65 -6.96 13.68
CA LEU A 198 -11.22 -5.85 12.91
C LEU A 198 -12.62 -6.14 12.38
N ILE A 199 -12.91 -7.39 12.00
CA ILE A 199 -14.26 -7.80 11.57
C ILE A 199 -15.30 -7.51 12.67
N ILE A 200 -14.95 -7.72 13.94
CA ILE A 200 -15.84 -7.42 15.07
C ILE A 200 -15.99 -5.90 15.25
N VAL A 201 -14.88 -5.17 15.13
CA VAL A 201 -14.83 -3.72 15.32
C VAL A 201 -15.55 -2.94 14.21
N PHE A 202 -15.64 -3.49 12.99
CA PHE A 202 -16.36 -2.85 11.88
C PHE A 202 -17.85 -2.62 12.16
N LYS A 203 -18.47 -3.34 13.10
CA LYS A 203 -19.86 -3.06 13.55
C LYS A 203 -20.03 -1.64 14.11
N PHE A 204 -18.97 -1.01 14.59
CA PHE A 204 -19.02 0.35 15.10
C PHE A 204 -19.06 1.42 14.00
N ILE A 205 -18.62 1.09 12.79
CA ILE A 205 -18.50 2.03 11.68
C ILE A 205 -19.80 2.03 10.85
N PRO A 206 -20.49 3.17 10.71
CA PRO A 206 -21.64 3.28 9.84
C PRO A 206 -21.22 3.33 8.36
N GLU A 207 -22.15 2.98 7.47
CA GLU A 207 -21.98 3.22 6.04
C GLU A 207 -21.88 4.72 5.74
N SER A 208 -21.15 5.06 4.68
CA SER A 208 -20.90 6.46 4.29
C SER A 208 -22.19 7.23 4.01
N ALA A 209 -22.29 8.43 4.59
CA ALA A 209 -23.41 9.34 4.30
C ALA A 209 -23.46 9.70 2.81
N ARG A 210 -22.31 9.89 2.15
CA ARG A 210 -22.23 10.18 0.70
C ARG A 210 -22.80 9.03 -0.12
N PHE A 211 -22.50 7.79 0.26
CA PHE A 211 -23.06 6.61 -0.40
C PHE A 211 -24.58 6.49 -0.21
N ASN A 212 -25.08 6.74 1.00
CA ASN A 212 -26.51 6.67 1.27
C ASN A 212 -27.30 7.70 0.45
N VAL A 213 -26.78 8.93 0.31
CA VAL A 213 -27.41 9.95 -0.54
C VAL A 213 -27.36 9.57 -2.02
N SER A 214 -26.24 9.00 -2.51
CA SER A 214 -26.11 8.64 -3.93
C SER A 214 -27.08 7.52 -4.37
N ILE A 215 -27.51 6.66 -3.44
CA ILE A 215 -28.56 5.66 -3.65
C ILE A 215 -29.98 6.24 -3.48
N GLY A 216 -30.10 7.48 -3.03
CA GLY A 216 -31.38 8.15 -2.74
C GLY A 216 -31.94 7.85 -1.35
N ASN A 217 -31.16 7.23 -0.47
CA ASN A 217 -31.54 6.95 0.91
C ASN A 217 -31.13 8.10 1.86
N ASN A 218 -31.78 9.25 1.68
CA ASN A 218 -31.48 10.46 2.46
C ASN A 218 -31.75 10.29 3.96
N LYS A 219 -32.70 9.43 4.34
CA LYS A 219 -33.01 9.15 5.76
C LYS A 219 -31.82 8.51 6.47
N ALA A 220 -31.24 7.46 5.88
CA ALA A 220 -30.06 6.80 6.43
C ALA A 220 -28.83 7.72 6.44
N ALA A 221 -28.69 8.61 5.46
CA ALA A 221 -27.61 9.60 5.45
C ALA A 221 -27.72 10.59 6.62
N ILE A 222 -28.92 11.12 6.90
CA ILE A 222 -29.16 12.02 8.03
C ILE A 222 -28.90 11.30 9.35
N GLU A 223 -29.39 10.07 9.53
CA GLU A 223 -29.16 9.28 10.75
C GLU A 223 -27.66 9.06 11.02
N THR A 224 -26.88 8.77 9.98
CA THR A 224 -25.41 8.68 10.09
C THR A 224 -24.81 10.01 10.54
N LEU A 225 -25.18 11.13 9.91
CA LEU A 225 -24.64 12.45 10.26
C LEU A 225 -25.02 12.87 11.69
N GLU A 226 -26.26 12.63 12.11
CA GLU A 226 -26.73 12.87 13.49
C GLU A 226 -25.98 12.01 14.51
N ARG A 227 -25.69 10.74 14.17
CA ARG A 227 -24.86 9.87 15.02
C ARG A 227 -23.45 10.45 15.19
N ILE A 228 -22.84 10.96 14.12
CA ILE A 228 -21.51 11.58 14.18
C ILE A 228 -21.56 12.87 15.01
N ALA A 229 -22.57 13.72 14.78
CA ALA A 229 -22.77 14.95 15.54
C ALA A 229 -22.91 14.68 17.04
N ARG A 230 -23.71 13.67 17.43
CA ARG A 230 -23.86 13.24 18.83
C ARG A 230 -22.54 12.78 19.46
N ILE A 231 -21.75 11.95 18.77
CA ILE A 231 -20.46 11.45 19.28
C ILE A 231 -19.44 12.58 19.41
N ASN A 232 -19.43 13.52 18.46
CA ASN A 232 -18.54 14.68 18.48
C ASN A 232 -19.02 15.80 19.39
N ARG A 233 -20.23 15.68 19.98
CA ARG A 233 -20.90 16.76 20.74
C ARG A 233 -20.99 18.05 19.94
N SER A 234 -21.32 17.92 18.66
CA SER A 234 -21.48 19.02 17.70
C SER A 234 -22.92 19.11 17.20
N VAL A 235 -23.23 20.16 16.45
CA VAL A 235 -24.57 20.44 15.92
C VAL A 235 -24.62 20.15 14.42
N MET A 236 -25.80 19.76 13.95
CA MET A 236 -26.10 19.63 12.52
C MET A 236 -26.42 21.01 11.92
N PRO A 237 -26.05 21.26 10.64
CA PRO A 237 -26.50 22.44 9.94
C PRO A 237 -28.03 22.44 9.78
N GLU A 238 -28.64 23.63 9.80
CA GLU A 238 -30.08 23.79 9.57
C GLU A 238 -30.40 23.64 8.09
N GLY A 239 -31.36 22.77 7.75
CA GLY A 239 -31.90 22.70 6.40
C GLY A 239 -32.31 21.30 5.93
N ILE A 240 -32.54 21.18 4.63
CA ILE A 240 -32.78 19.90 3.95
C ILE A 240 -31.50 19.44 3.27
N LEU A 241 -31.15 18.17 3.46
CA LEU A 241 -30.03 17.55 2.77
C LEU A 241 -30.31 17.48 1.27
N VAL A 242 -29.58 18.26 0.47
CA VAL A 242 -29.66 18.27 -0.98
C VAL A 242 -28.25 18.11 -1.53
N GLU A 243 -28.03 17.10 -2.37
CA GLU A 243 -26.74 16.91 -3.02
C GLU A 243 -26.65 17.80 -4.27
N SER A 244 -25.54 18.51 -4.42
CA SER A 244 -25.24 19.25 -5.65
C SER A 244 -25.20 18.29 -6.83
N VAL A 245 -25.86 18.63 -7.93
CA VAL A 245 -25.94 17.84 -9.17
C VAL A 245 -24.58 17.23 -9.50
N ASN A 246 -24.51 15.89 -9.56
CA ASN A 246 -23.33 15.10 -9.93
C ASN A 246 -22.55 15.78 -11.07
N GLU A 247 -21.39 16.37 -10.76
CA GLU A 247 -20.41 16.66 -11.80
C GLU A 247 -20.11 15.34 -12.50
N ARG A 248 -20.27 15.29 -13.84
CA ARG A 248 -20.02 14.07 -14.61
C ARG A 248 -18.63 13.53 -14.26
N ARG A 249 -18.58 12.36 -13.62
CA ARG A 249 -17.32 11.64 -13.38
C ARG A 249 -16.58 11.48 -14.71
N GLY A 250 -15.28 11.74 -14.70
CA GLY A 250 -14.44 11.63 -15.89
C GLY A 250 -14.47 10.22 -16.48
N ARG A 251 -14.39 10.12 -17.80
CA ARG A 251 -14.30 8.86 -18.54
C ARG A 251 -12.83 8.49 -18.73
N PHE A 252 -12.54 7.20 -18.90
CA PHE A 252 -11.19 6.72 -19.23
C PHE A 252 -10.58 7.41 -20.47
N LYS A 253 -11.43 7.77 -21.45
CA LYS A 253 -11.00 8.52 -22.64
C LYS A 253 -10.44 9.91 -22.31
N ASP A 254 -10.85 10.52 -21.20
CA ASP A 254 -10.41 11.86 -20.82
C ASP A 254 -8.95 11.87 -20.30
N LEU A 255 -8.48 10.75 -19.73
CA LEU A 255 -7.07 10.55 -19.39
C LEU A 255 -6.18 10.43 -20.63
N MET A 256 -6.72 9.83 -21.69
CA MET A 256 -6.03 9.63 -22.97
C MET A 256 -6.14 10.84 -23.89
N HIS A 257 -6.77 11.93 -23.44
CA HIS A 257 -6.85 13.18 -24.20
C HIS A 257 -5.45 13.77 -24.39
N PRO A 258 -5.09 14.36 -25.56
CA PRO A 258 -3.74 14.86 -25.83
C PRO A 258 -3.17 15.82 -24.77
N LYS A 259 -4.05 16.57 -24.10
CA LYS A 259 -3.73 17.45 -22.96
C LYS A 259 -3.11 16.72 -21.76
N TYR A 260 -3.58 15.51 -21.45
CA TYR A 260 -3.17 14.73 -20.27
C TYR A 260 -2.42 13.45 -20.62
N LEU A 261 -2.37 13.05 -21.89
CA LEU A 261 -1.78 11.78 -22.34
C LEU A 261 -0.31 11.65 -21.91
N ARG A 262 0.53 12.66 -22.20
CA ARG A 262 1.95 12.65 -21.82
C ARG A 262 2.14 12.53 -20.31
N THR A 263 1.39 13.32 -19.55
CA THR A 263 1.42 13.31 -18.08
C THR A 263 0.98 11.95 -17.54
N THR A 264 -0.10 11.40 -18.06
CA THR A 264 -0.66 10.11 -17.63
C THR A 264 0.31 8.97 -17.92
N LEU A 265 0.88 8.90 -19.12
CA LEU A 265 1.87 7.87 -19.47
C LEU A 265 3.13 7.94 -18.60
N GLN A 266 3.63 9.15 -18.31
CA GLN A 266 4.78 9.32 -17.42
C GLN A 266 4.45 8.92 -15.98
N ILE A 267 3.29 9.33 -15.45
CA ILE A 267 2.80 8.91 -14.13
C ILE A 267 2.69 7.39 -14.05
N TRP A 268 2.15 6.75 -15.09
CA TRP A 268 2.03 5.31 -15.19
C TRP A 268 3.37 4.58 -15.11
N ILE A 269 4.39 5.06 -15.84
CA ILE A 269 5.77 4.53 -15.75
C ILE A 269 6.32 4.69 -14.34
N ILE A 270 6.13 5.87 -13.73
CA ILE A 270 6.64 6.17 -12.41
C ILE A 270 5.98 5.29 -11.33
N TRP A 271 4.65 5.11 -11.38
CA TRP A 271 3.93 4.23 -10.45
C TRP A 271 4.38 2.77 -10.55
N LEU A 272 4.55 2.27 -11.78
CA LEU A 272 5.07 0.93 -12.02
C LEU A 272 6.47 0.78 -11.44
N GLY A 273 7.38 1.72 -11.73
CA GLY A 273 8.76 1.64 -11.27
C GLY A 273 8.94 1.84 -9.76
N ILE A 274 8.14 2.71 -9.14
CA ILE A 274 8.11 2.88 -7.67
C ILE A 274 7.69 1.58 -7.00
N ALA A 275 6.62 0.95 -7.48
CA ALA A 275 6.14 -0.31 -6.93
C ALA A 275 7.15 -1.43 -7.13
N PHE A 276 7.72 -1.52 -8.33
CA PHE A 276 8.78 -2.46 -8.66
C PHE A 276 9.99 -2.31 -7.72
N ALA A 277 10.45 -1.08 -7.49
CA ALA A 277 11.53 -0.80 -6.55
C ALA A 277 11.12 -1.14 -5.12
N TYR A 278 9.93 -0.77 -4.65
CA TYR A 278 9.53 -0.95 -3.24
C TYR A 278 9.45 -2.41 -2.84
N TYR A 279 8.69 -3.20 -3.59
CA TYR A 279 8.58 -4.64 -3.34
C TYR A 279 9.87 -5.35 -3.69
N GLY A 280 10.62 -4.83 -4.68
CA GLY A 280 11.96 -5.29 -5.03
C GLY A 280 12.93 -5.19 -3.85
N VAL A 281 13.04 -4.04 -3.18
CA VAL A 281 13.89 -3.86 -2.00
C VAL A 281 13.49 -4.83 -0.89
N ILE A 282 12.20 -5.00 -0.64
CA ILE A 282 11.71 -5.87 0.44
C ILE A 282 12.13 -7.31 0.19
N LEU A 283 11.86 -7.83 -1.00
CA LEU A 283 12.17 -9.22 -1.34
C LEU A 283 13.66 -9.44 -1.55
N ALA A 284 14.36 -8.48 -2.18
CA ALA A 284 15.80 -8.54 -2.36
C ALA A 284 16.53 -8.47 -1.02
N SER A 285 16.03 -7.70 -0.04
CA SER A 285 16.62 -7.68 1.31
C SER A 285 16.49 -9.04 2.01
N ALA A 286 15.35 -9.71 1.86
CA ALA A 286 15.15 -11.05 2.40
C ALA A 286 16.08 -12.07 1.71
N GLU A 287 16.16 -12.05 0.38
CA GLU A 287 17.00 -12.98 -0.39
C GLU A 287 18.51 -12.70 -0.19
N LEU A 288 18.92 -11.44 -0.02
CA LEU A 288 20.31 -11.07 0.26
C LEU A 288 20.76 -11.61 1.62
N LEU A 289 19.90 -11.51 2.64
CA LEU A 289 20.15 -12.05 3.98
C LEU A 289 20.14 -13.58 3.98
N GLU A 290 19.22 -14.20 3.23
CA GLU A 290 19.13 -15.66 3.11
C GLU A 290 20.40 -16.26 2.48
N ARG A 291 20.95 -15.61 1.46
CA ARG A 291 22.11 -16.14 0.73
C ARG A 291 23.46 -15.76 1.31
N ASP A 292 23.49 -14.92 2.34
CA ASP A 292 24.72 -14.41 2.93
C ASP A 292 25.70 -13.89 1.88
N LEU A 293 25.14 -13.17 0.90
CA LEU A 293 25.91 -12.43 -0.11
C LEU A 293 26.68 -11.25 0.52
N ILE A 294 26.75 -11.22 1.86
CA ILE A 294 27.63 -10.37 2.63
C ILE A 294 29.04 -10.76 2.25
N CYS A 295 29.67 -9.84 1.56
CA CYS A 295 30.98 -9.98 0.99
C CYS A 295 31.97 -10.69 1.93
N GLY A 296 32.46 -11.86 1.50
CA GLY A 296 33.55 -12.56 2.17
C GLY A 296 33.25 -13.90 2.84
N SER A 297 32.11 -14.56 2.59
CA SER A 297 32.07 -16.02 2.65
C SER A 297 32.16 -16.58 1.23
N GLN A 298 33.37 -16.49 0.65
CA GLN A 298 33.83 -17.73 0.06
C GLN A 298 33.95 -18.68 1.25
N THR A 299 33.02 -19.62 1.40
CA THR A 299 33.49 -20.96 1.74
C THR A 299 34.56 -21.25 0.72
N SER A 300 35.80 -21.07 1.17
CA SER A 300 36.92 -21.80 0.65
C SER A 300 36.41 -23.20 0.37
N VAL A 301 36.51 -23.62 -0.89
CA VAL A 301 36.75 -25.03 -1.16
C VAL A 301 38.10 -25.31 -0.50
N THR A 302 38.08 -25.52 0.82
CA THR A 302 39.21 -26.03 1.54
C THR A 302 39.29 -27.48 1.09
N GLU A 303 40.22 -27.75 0.18
CA GLU A 303 40.78 -29.08 0.04
C GLU A 303 41.37 -29.48 1.41
N GLU A 304 40.54 -30.04 2.29
CA GLU A 304 41.01 -30.83 3.41
C GLU A 304 40.50 -32.25 3.20
N PHE A 305 41.46 -33.13 2.90
CA PHE A 305 41.32 -34.58 2.97
C PHE A 305 40.76 -34.96 4.36
N GLY A 306 39.55 -35.49 4.37
CA GLY A 306 38.86 -35.96 5.58
C GLY A 306 37.61 -36.75 5.22
N ASP A 307 37.82 -38.03 4.95
CA ASP A 307 36.87 -39.09 4.68
C ASP A 307 35.59 -39.01 5.55
N HIS A 308 34.42 -38.79 4.93
CA HIS A 308 33.14 -39.43 5.27
C HIS A 308 32.03 -39.09 4.25
N SER A 309 31.63 -40.13 3.49
CA SER A 309 30.31 -40.37 2.88
C SER A 309 29.61 -39.26 2.07
N GLN A 310 29.58 -39.48 0.75
CA GLN A 310 28.57 -39.04 -0.23
C GLN A 310 27.30 -38.37 0.35
N GLU A 311 27.30 -37.04 0.44
CA GLU A 311 26.05 -36.27 0.37
C GLU A 311 25.85 -35.78 -1.06
N SER A 312 24.73 -36.21 -1.63
CA SER A 312 24.30 -35.86 -2.97
C SER A 312 24.17 -34.34 -3.09
N GLN A 313 24.75 -33.73 -4.12
CA GLN A 313 24.50 -32.34 -4.50
C GLN A 313 22.99 -32.13 -4.74
N SER A 314 22.26 -31.63 -3.73
CA SER A 314 20.91 -31.15 -3.91
C SER A 314 20.96 -29.76 -4.57
N PRO A 315 20.25 -29.51 -5.69
CA PRO A 315 20.27 -28.22 -6.40
C PRO A 315 19.58 -27.07 -5.66
N CYS A 316 19.18 -27.25 -4.39
CA CYS A 316 18.41 -26.30 -3.61
C CYS A 316 19.21 -25.81 -2.39
N HIS A 317 19.53 -24.51 -2.36
CA HIS A 317 20.13 -23.85 -1.21
C HIS A 317 19.04 -23.58 -0.15
N CYS A 318 19.16 -24.19 1.03
CA CYS A 318 18.22 -24.03 2.13
C CYS A 318 18.96 -23.42 3.34
N ARG A 319 18.70 -22.13 3.61
CA ARG A 319 19.20 -21.43 4.80
C ARG A 319 18.06 -20.71 5.48
N LEU A 320 17.93 -20.94 6.79
CA LEU A 320 16.94 -20.28 7.64
C LEU A 320 17.50 -18.93 8.14
N PHE A 321 16.62 -17.97 8.38
CA PHE A 321 17.01 -16.68 8.94
C PHE A 321 17.55 -16.83 10.36
N ALA A 322 18.73 -16.24 10.59
CA ALA A 322 19.30 -16.08 11.91
C ALA A 322 18.62 -14.92 12.66
N PRO A 323 18.71 -14.86 14.01
CA PRO A 323 18.21 -13.73 14.79
C PRO A 323 18.75 -12.37 14.33
N SER A 324 20.01 -12.31 13.84
CA SER A 324 20.64 -11.13 13.27
C SER A 324 19.98 -10.64 11.98
N ASP A 325 19.43 -11.55 11.19
CA ASP A 325 18.77 -11.22 9.91
C ASP A 325 17.44 -10.53 10.19
N TYR A 326 16.68 -11.04 11.17
CA TYR A 326 15.47 -10.37 11.65
C TYR A 326 15.78 -8.98 12.22
N GLN A 327 16.87 -8.81 12.96
CA GLN A 327 17.29 -7.48 13.43
C GLN A 327 17.59 -6.54 12.26
N THR A 328 18.26 -7.02 11.22
CA THR A 328 18.54 -6.25 10.01
C THR A 328 17.24 -5.85 9.28
N MET A 329 16.28 -6.77 9.16
CA MET A 329 14.97 -6.48 8.57
C MET A 329 14.19 -5.44 9.39
N ILE A 330 14.21 -5.53 10.73
CA ILE A 330 13.55 -4.56 11.62
C ILE A 330 14.19 -3.17 11.46
N ILE A 331 15.52 -3.08 11.59
CA ILE A 331 16.25 -1.81 11.51
C ILE A 331 16.02 -1.16 10.15
N SER A 332 16.19 -1.89 9.06
CA SER A 332 15.97 -1.34 7.71
C SER A 332 14.53 -0.86 7.53
N THR A 333 13.53 -1.59 8.03
CA THR A 333 12.11 -1.24 7.91
C THR A 333 11.76 0.07 8.62
N ILE A 334 12.42 0.39 9.75
CA ILE A 334 12.26 1.69 10.43
C ILE A 334 12.61 2.87 9.50
N GLY A 335 13.50 2.66 8.52
CA GLY A 335 13.87 3.64 7.50
C GLY A 335 12.67 4.21 6.73
N GLU A 336 11.59 3.44 6.54
CA GLU A 336 10.41 3.90 5.81
C GLU A 336 9.74 5.13 6.41
N ILE A 337 9.88 5.37 7.72
CA ILE A 337 9.34 6.57 8.39
C ILE A 337 10.42 7.59 8.71
N ALA A 338 11.64 7.16 9.02
CA ALA A 338 12.69 8.05 9.51
C ALA A 338 12.95 9.26 8.59
N LEU A 339 12.86 9.09 7.26
CA LEU A 339 13.08 10.16 6.30
C LEU A 339 11.79 10.82 5.78
N ASN A 340 10.60 10.40 6.22
CA ASN A 340 9.34 11.00 5.74
C ASN A 340 9.19 12.50 6.07
N PRO A 341 9.52 12.98 7.29
CA PRO A 341 9.49 14.42 7.57
C PRO A 341 10.45 15.20 6.67
N LEU A 342 11.65 14.65 6.43
CA LEU A 342 12.64 15.26 5.54
C LEU A 342 12.12 15.31 4.10
N ASN A 343 11.44 14.26 3.63
CA ASN A 343 10.80 14.23 2.33
C ASN A 343 9.70 15.31 2.21
N ILE A 344 8.84 15.47 3.23
CA ILE A 344 7.80 16.51 3.24
C ILE A 344 8.42 17.91 3.13
N VAL A 345 9.48 18.17 3.89
CA VAL A 345 10.24 19.43 3.80
C VAL A 345 10.81 19.59 2.38
N GLY A 346 11.43 18.54 1.83
CA GLY A 346 11.97 18.52 0.47
C GLY A 346 10.93 18.84 -0.60
N ILE A 347 9.73 18.24 -0.54
CA ILE A 347 8.62 18.49 -1.48
C ILE A 347 8.15 19.95 -1.41
N ASN A 348 8.16 20.55 -0.22
CA ASN A 348 7.77 21.95 -0.02
C ASN A 348 8.82 22.93 -0.58
N PHE A 349 10.11 22.64 -0.42
CA PHE A 349 11.18 23.50 -0.92
C PHE A 349 11.47 23.29 -2.41
N LEU A 350 11.73 22.06 -2.84
CA LEU A 350 12.19 21.72 -4.20
C LEU A 350 11.03 21.57 -5.21
N GLY A 351 9.79 21.42 -4.73
CA GLY A 351 8.66 21.03 -5.58
C GLY A 351 8.56 19.52 -5.75
N ARG A 352 7.41 19.05 -6.26
CA ARG A 352 7.10 17.61 -6.30
C ARG A 352 7.90 16.91 -7.38
N ARG A 353 8.03 17.54 -8.56
CA ARG A 353 8.72 16.98 -9.73
C ARG A 353 10.19 16.74 -9.46
N LEU A 354 10.88 17.77 -8.97
CA LEU A 354 12.31 17.71 -8.70
C LEU A 354 12.63 16.81 -7.51
N SER A 355 11.84 16.88 -6.43
CA SER A 355 11.97 15.98 -5.29
C SER A 355 11.86 14.52 -5.71
N LEU A 356 10.86 14.17 -6.53
CA LEU A 356 10.66 12.80 -7.02
C LEU A 356 11.81 12.33 -7.93
N SER A 357 12.31 13.21 -8.81
CA SER A 357 13.46 12.89 -9.65
C SER A 357 14.73 12.63 -8.84
N ILE A 358 15.02 13.46 -7.83
CA ILE A 358 16.22 13.33 -6.98
C ILE A 358 16.13 12.06 -6.14
N THR A 359 15.01 11.85 -5.44
CA THR A 359 14.81 10.68 -4.59
C THR A 359 14.88 9.37 -5.38
N MET A 360 14.36 9.35 -6.61
CA MET A 360 14.46 8.19 -7.48
C MET A 360 15.88 7.97 -8.03
N GLY A 361 16.62 9.03 -8.37
CA GLY A 361 18.03 8.95 -8.73
C GLY A 361 18.91 8.45 -7.58
N CYS A 362 18.65 8.92 -6.35
CA CYS A 362 19.30 8.39 -5.16
C CYS A 362 18.96 6.91 -4.94
N THR A 363 17.71 6.51 -5.15
CA THR A 363 17.30 5.09 -5.05
C THR A 363 18.11 4.23 -6.02
N ALA A 364 18.29 4.68 -7.26
CA ALA A 364 19.09 3.98 -8.26
C ALA A 364 20.56 3.82 -7.84
N LEU A 365 21.14 4.86 -7.23
CA LEU A 365 22.50 4.82 -6.70
C LEU A 365 22.62 3.81 -5.56
N PHE A 366 21.70 3.84 -4.59
CA PHE A 366 21.75 2.93 -3.45
C PHE A 366 21.55 1.47 -3.84
N PHE A 367 20.77 1.17 -4.89
CA PHE A 367 20.71 -0.18 -5.45
C PHE A 367 22.08 -0.65 -5.97
N LEU A 368 22.85 0.22 -6.64
CA LEU A 368 24.21 -0.14 -7.10
C LEU A 368 25.20 -0.22 -5.93
N LEU A 369 25.01 0.60 -4.88
CA LEU A 369 25.85 0.53 -3.68
C LEU A 369 25.71 -0.80 -2.93
N LEU A 370 24.61 -1.54 -3.11
CA LEU A 370 24.49 -2.91 -2.58
C LEU A 370 25.50 -3.88 -3.20
N ASN A 371 26.09 -3.55 -4.36
CA ASN A 371 27.20 -4.33 -4.93
C ASN A 371 28.53 -4.08 -4.21
N VAL A 372 28.64 -3.01 -3.41
CA VAL A 372 29.86 -2.69 -2.69
C VAL A 372 29.95 -3.55 -1.43
N CYS A 373 31.02 -4.34 -1.40
CA CYS A 373 31.48 -5.09 -0.24
C CYS A 373 31.62 -4.19 0.99
N THR A 374 30.83 -4.43 2.04
CA THR A 374 30.87 -3.62 3.25
C THR A 374 30.61 -4.46 4.50
N THR A 375 30.83 -3.88 5.67
CA THR A 375 30.51 -4.50 6.97
C THR A 375 29.00 -4.70 7.11
N SER A 376 28.57 -5.59 8.01
CA SER A 376 27.13 -5.80 8.30
C SER A 376 26.42 -4.49 8.66
N ALA A 377 27.08 -3.58 9.39
CA ALA A 377 26.56 -2.25 9.70
C ALA A 377 26.39 -1.37 8.45
N GLY A 378 27.35 -1.42 7.53
CA GLY A 378 27.25 -0.71 6.24
C GLY A 378 26.09 -1.21 5.40
N LEU A 379 25.88 -2.53 5.34
CA LEU A 379 24.75 -3.13 4.61
C LEU A 379 23.41 -2.73 5.21
N ILE A 380 23.28 -2.78 6.54
CA ILE A 380 22.09 -2.30 7.26
C ILE A 380 21.83 -0.83 6.90
N GLY A 381 22.87 0.00 6.88
CA GLY A 381 22.78 1.41 6.48
C GLY A 381 22.28 1.61 5.04
N PHE A 382 22.79 0.83 4.08
CA PHE A 382 22.32 0.87 2.69
C PHE A 382 20.86 0.43 2.57
N LEU A 383 20.47 -0.69 3.18
CA LEU A 383 19.08 -1.16 3.16
C LEU A 383 18.13 -0.17 3.85
N PHE A 384 18.53 0.40 4.98
CA PHE A 384 17.79 1.44 5.68
C PHE A 384 17.52 2.64 4.76
N MET A 385 18.56 3.14 4.10
CA MET A 385 18.44 4.29 3.20
C MET A 385 17.60 3.95 1.96
N LEU A 386 17.77 2.76 1.40
CA LEU A 386 17.02 2.30 0.24
C LEU A 386 15.52 2.23 0.56
N ARG A 387 15.14 1.65 1.71
CA ARG A 387 13.73 1.61 2.17
C ARG A 387 13.17 2.99 2.44
N ALA A 388 13.97 3.86 3.04
CA ALA A 388 13.60 5.25 3.29
C ALA A 388 13.31 6.01 1.98
N LEU A 389 14.18 5.89 0.99
CA LEU A 389 14.04 6.56 -0.31
C LEU A 389 12.83 6.03 -1.08
N VAL A 390 12.58 4.71 -1.09
CA VAL A 390 11.42 4.19 -1.81
C VAL A 390 10.10 4.55 -1.13
N SER A 391 10.04 4.57 0.20
CA SER A 391 8.89 5.09 0.94
C SER A 391 8.63 6.56 0.61
N ALA A 392 9.68 7.39 0.55
CA ALA A 392 9.59 8.78 0.14
C ALA A 392 9.04 8.93 -1.29
N ASN A 393 9.51 8.11 -2.24
CA ASN A 393 9.01 8.10 -3.62
C ASN A 393 7.50 7.80 -3.67
N PHE A 394 7.03 6.80 -2.92
CA PHE A 394 5.61 6.47 -2.83
C PHE A 394 4.80 7.65 -2.31
N ASN A 395 5.21 8.26 -1.20
CA ASN A 395 4.52 9.41 -0.63
C ASN A 395 4.41 10.58 -1.62
N THR A 396 5.51 10.89 -2.34
CA THR A 396 5.54 11.98 -3.30
C THR A 396 4.64 11.73 -4.51
N ILE A 397 4.62 10.51 -5.07
CA ILE A 397 3.79 10.20 -6.25
C ILE A 397 2.29 10.18 -5.91
N TYR A 398 1.91 9.74 -4.70
CA TYR A 398 0.53 9.80 -4.22
C TYR A 398 0.03 11.25 -4.18
N ILE A 399 0.84 12.17 -3.64
CA ILE A 399 0.51 13.60 -3.59
C ILE A 399 0.45 14.20 -5.00
N TYR A 400 1.47 13.96 -5.83
CA TYR A 400 1.54 14.49 -7.19
C TYR A 400 0.35 14.06 -8.05
N THR A 401 -0.01 12.78 -8.00
CA THR A 401 -1.14 12.23 -8.78
C THR A 401 -2.48 12.81 -8.30
N ALA A 402 -2.62 13.09 -7.01
CA ALA A 402 -3.81 13.76 -6.48
C ALA A 402 -3.88 15.24 -6.90
N GLU A 403 -2.75 15.94 -6.97
CA GLU A 403 -2.68 17.37 -7.31
C GLU A 403 -2.80 17.64 -8.84
N VAL A 404 -2.33 16.72 -9.69
CA VAL A 404 -2.22 16.95 -11.14
C VAL A 404 -3.55 16.82 -11.90
N TYR A 405 -4.46 15.96 -11.42
CA TYR A 405 -5.75 15.72 -12.06
C TYR A 405 -6.86 16.59 -11.44
N PRO A 406 -7.80 17.09 -12.26
CA PRO A 406 -8.97 17.80 -11.78
C PRO A 406 -9.88 16.88 -10.96
N THR A 407 -10.72 17.46 -10.10
CA THR A 407 -11.58 16.74 -9.16
C THR A 407 -12.40 15.61 -9.81
N THR A 408 -12.96 15.85 -10.99
CA THR A 408 -13.78 14.88 -11.73
C THR A 408 -13.02 13.66 -12.26
N MET A 409 -11.70 13.80 -12.48
CA MET A 409 -10.86 12.75 -13.06
C MET A 409 -9.83 12.18 -12.07
N ARG A 410 -9.65 12.80 -10.91
CA ARG A 410 -8.63 12.44 -9.92
C ARG A 410 -8.76 10.99 -9.45
N ALA A 411 -9.96 10.55 -9.11
CA ALA A 411 -10.20 9.18 -8.67
C ALA A 411 -9.82 8.15 -9.76
N LEU A 412 -10.12 8.47 -11.02
CA LEU A 412 -9.80 7.63 -12.18
C LEU A 412 -8.29 7.60 -12.46
N GLY A 413 -7.61 8.76 -12.38
CA GLY A 413 -6.16 8.85 -12.52
C GLY A 413 -5.42 8.05 -11.44
N MET A 414 -5.84 8.19 -10.18
CA MET A 414 -5.30 7.39 -9.06
C MET A 414 -5.58 5.89 -9.23
N GLY A 415 -6.79 5.52 -9.65
CA GLY A 415 -7.18 4.12 -9.85
C GLY A 415 -6.38 3.43 -10.97
N THR A 416 -6.25 4.07 -12.14
CA THR A 416 -5.50 3.52 -13.28
C THR A 416 -4.01 3.36 -12.99
N SER A 417 -3.41 4.37 -12.37
CA SER A 417 -2.04 4.31 -11.86
C SER A 417 -1.86 3.21 -10.82
N GLY A 418 -2.83 3.05 -9.92
CA GLY A 418 -2.85 1.99 -8.90
C GLY A 418 -2.85 0.58 -9.51
N SER A 419 -3.53 0.34 -10.62
CA SER A 419 -3.49 -0.94 -11.33
C SER A 419 -2.10 -1.23 -11.93
N LEU A 420 -1.46 -0.24 -12.53
CA LEU A 420 -0.10 -0.39 -13.10
C LEU A 420 0.98 -0.58 -12.02
N CYS A 421 0.80 0.05 -10.87
CA CYS A 421 1.59 -0.22 -9.66
C CYS A 421 1.60 -1.72 -9.31
N ARG A 422 0.46 -2.43 -9.47
CA ARG A 422 0.40 -3.88 -9.23
C ARG A 422 1.21 -4.70 -10.22
N ILE A 423 1.31 -4.27 -11.47
CA ILE A 423 2.17 -4.94 -12.46
C ILE A 423 3.65 -4.82 -12.04
N GLY A 424 4.08 -3.64 -11.58
CA GLY A 424 5.43 -3.47 -11.02
C GLY A 424 5.69 -4.40 -9.84
N ALA A 425 4.72 -4.51 -8.93
CA ALA A 425 4.77 -5.43 -7.79
C ALA A 425 4.79 -6.91 -8.18
N MET A 426 4.16 -7.28 -9.30
CA MET A 426 4.15 -8.66 -9.83
C MET A 426 5.49 -9.07 -10.46
N VAL A 427 6.21 -8.12 -11.07
CA VAL A 427 7.50 -8.37 -11.73
C VAL A 427 8.66 -8.37 -10.74
N ALA A 428 8.57 -7.58 -9.67
CA ALA A 428 9.63 -7.45 -8.66
C ALA A 428 10.13 -8.79 -8.05
N PRO A 429 9.27 -9.77 -7.68
CA PRO A 429 9.70 -11.04 -7.12
C PRO A 429 10.59 -11.85 -8.07
N PHE A 430 10.26 -11.86 -9.38
CA PHE A 430 11.07 -12.57 -10.36
C PHE A 430 12.47 -11.96 -10.47
N ILE A 431 12.59 -10.64 -10.39
CA ILE A 431 13.90 -9.99 -10.42
C ILE A 431 14.65 -10.22 -9.10
N ALA A 432 13.98 -10.03 -7.96
CA ALA A 432 14.59 -10.14 -6.64
C ALA A 432 14.99 -11.57 -6.26
N GLN A 433 14.23 -12.59 -6.69
CA GLN A 433 14.45 -13.98 -6.27
C GLN A 433 15.07 -14.84 -7.37
N VAL A 434 14.74 -14.62 -8.65
CA VAL A 434 15.26 -15.43 -9.78
C VAL A 434 16.43 -14.75 -10.48
N LEU A 435 16.31 -13.47 -10.84
CA LEU A 435 17.43 -12.82 -11.54
C LEU A 435 18.60 -12.60 -10.59
N MET A 436 18.33 -12.28 -9.32
CA MET A 436 19.38 -12.10 -8.33
C MET A 436 20.16 -13.41 -8.04
N SER A 437 19.53 -14.57 -8.24
CA SER A 437 20.18 -15.86 -8.12
C SER A 437 21.07 -16.20 -9.31
N ALA A 438 20.65 -15.83 -10.52
CA ALA A 438 21.43 -16.03 -11.74
C ALA A 438 22.57 -15.00 -11.89
N SER A 439 22.29 -13.73 -11.60
CA SER A 439 23.25 -12.63 -11.68
C SER A 439 22.87 -11.52 -10.70
N PHE A 440 23.56 -11.48 -9.56
CA PHE A 440 23.38 -10.45 -8.55
C PHE A 440 23.53 -9.03 -9.12
N LEU A 441 24.64 -8.78 -9.83
CA LEU A 441 24.90 -7.50 -10.47
C LEU A 441 23.85 -7.18 -11.55
N GLY A 442 23.41 -8.17 -12.33
CA GLY A 442 22.37 -7.99 -13.34
C GLY A 442 21.03 -7.52 -12.73
N ALA A 443 20.64 -8.12 -11.60
CA ALA A 443 19.43 -7.72 -10.88
C ALA A 443 19.53 -6.28 -10.32
N LEU A 444 20.65 -5.93 -9.68
CA LEU A 444 20.86 -4.58 -9.15
C LEU A 444 20.89 -3.50 -10.25
N CYS A 445 21.56 -3.80 -11.37
CA CYS A 445 21.57 -2.92 -12.55
C CYS A 445 20.18 -2.74 -13.14
N LEU A 446 19.33 -3.79 -13.16
CA LEU A 446 17.95 -3.67 -13.61
C LEU A 446 17.11 -2.80 -12.68
N PHE A 447 17.19 -3.01 -11.36
CA PHE A 447 16.52 -2.14 -10.38
C PHE A 447 16.97 -0.68 -10.53
N SER A 448 18.28 -0.46 -10.62
CA SER A 448 18.86 0.87 -10.83
C SER A 448 18.39 1.50 -12.15
N GLY A 449 18.41 0.76 -13.26
CA GLY A 449 17.98 1.22 -14.57
C GLY A 449 16.51 1.65 -14.60
N VAL A 450 15.61 0.85 -13.99
CA VAL A 450 14.19 1.22 -13.87
C VAL A 450 14.01 2.49 -13.04
N CYS A 451 14.76 2.64 -11.94
CA CYS A 451 14.76 3.87 -11.14
C CYS A 451 15.28 5.07 -11.94
N ILE A 452 16.33 4.93 -12.75
CA ILE A 452 16.83 6.03 -13.62
C ILE A 452 15.78 6.44 -14.66
N VAL A 453 15.12 5.47 -15.31
CA VAL A 453 14.01 5.75 -16.24
C VAL A 453 12.88 6.51 -15.54
N CYS A 454 12.55 6.13 -14.30
CA CYS A 454 11.56 6.83 -13.49
C CYS A 454 12.03 8.23 -13.07
N ALA A 455 13.32 8.41 -12.77
CA ALA A 455 13.89 9.71 -12.44
C ALA A 455 13.83 10.66 -13.65
N ILE A 456 14.19 10.18 -14.84
CA ILE A 456 14.07 10.95 -16.09
C ILE A 456 12.60 11.24 -16.41
N SER A 457 11.71 10.27 -16.22
CA SER A 457 10.27 10.44 -16.43
C SER A 457 9.70 11.50 -15.48
N ALA A 458 10.09 11.46 -14.20
CA ALA A 458 9.74 12.46 -13.21
C ALA A 458 10.31 13.83 -13.58
N PHE A 459 11.59 13.89 -13.95
CA PHE A 459 12.22 15.13 -14.40
C PHE A 459 11.56 15.69 -15.67
N THR A 460 10.96 14.89 -16.54
CA THR A 460 10.32 15.36 -17.79
C THR A 460 8.81 15.57 -17.67
N LEU A 461 8.24 15.49 -16.45
CA LEU A 461 6.83 15.78 -16.21
C LEU A 461 6.50 17.23 -16.62
N PRO A 462 5.45 17.46 -17.42
CA PRO A 462 5.15 18.79 -17.96
C PRO A 462 4.58 19.76 -16.93
N ILE A 463 4.07 19.26 -15.80
CA ILE A 463 3.33 20.04 -14.81
C ILE A 463 4.05 19.96 -13.46
N GLU A 464 4.45 21.11 -12.92
CA GLU A 464 4.81 21.23 -11.49
C GLU A 464 3.55 21.63 -10.70
N THR A 465 3.28 20.93 -9.60
CA THR A 465 2.08 21.12 -8.78
C THR A 465 2.30 22.04 -7.59
N LYS A 466 3.55 22.35 -7.23
CA LYS A 466 3.90 23.27 -6.14
C LYS A 466 3.16 24.61 -6.27
N GLY A 467 2.40 24.97 -5.24
CA GLY A 467 1.72 26.27 -5.13
C GLY A 467 0.54 26.47 -6.09
N ARG A 468 0.11 25.44 -6.83
CA ARG A 468 -1.08 25.54 -7.68
C ARG A 468 -2.33 25.22 -6.87
N ALA A 469 -3.34 26.08 -6.97
CA ALA A 469 -4.68 25.75 -6.50
C ALA A 469 -5.20 24.51 -7.25
N LEU A 470 -5.91 23.63 -6.55
CA LEU A 470 -6.55 22.47 -7.17
C LEU A 470 -7.48 22.99 -8.28
N GLN A 471 -7.31 22.47 -9.51
CA GLN A 471 -8.19 22.83 -10.62
C GLN A 471 -9.62 22.37 -10.31
N GLN A 472 -10.43 23.30 -9.81
CA GLN A 472 -11.88 23.21 -9.85
C GLN A 472 -12.29 23.48 -11.30
N ASN A 473 -13.10 22.58 -11.87
CA ASN A 473 -13.55 22.74 -13.25
C ASN A 473 -14.26 24.10 -13.38
N LYS A 474 -13.89 24.86 -14.43
CA LYS A 474 -14.75 25.91 -14.98
C LYS A 474 -15.58 25.31 -16.10
#